data_AF-A0A9W2XGZ9-F1
#
_entry.id   AF-A0A9W2XGZ9-F1
#
_cell.length_a   1.000
_cell.length_b   1.000
_cell.length_c   1.000
_cell.angle_alpha   90.00
_cell.angle_beta   90.00
_cell.angle_gamma   90.00
#
_symmetry.space_group_name_H-M   'P 1'
#
loop_
_entity.id
_entity.type
_entity.pdbx_description
1 polymer ?
#
loop_
_entity_poly.entity_id
_entity_poly.type
_entity_poly.pdbx_seq_one_letter_code
_entity_poly.pdbx_strand_id
1 'polypeptide(L)'
;MDSFRATAVCPVGGPRAAEKARRTADSIIKRMKRIFRQLEFGDFSSVHIQVLGAEDTYGANARTRGCREAVLWMAVQHQQKRALELFSREVASAGTAMAPGLTGIVGGRPRVSPVLKPFFFLHPKSQIKVDVHMGGELVESLSEAGPRAPEQQAPPTSAEDGPDTAPGALCPDLPAGPHSYRLEELAYTRSGDKGDSANIGVIARHPLFFPYLKKHLTSSVVEQYFSHLIEPGDKAVTRYSLPGIHGLNFVLQRCLGGGGVASLRSDPQGKALGQMLLDLKLRGLPDLKSLVD
;
A
#
# COMPACT_ATOMS: atom_id res chain seq x y z
N MET A 1 -16.32 15.09 9.57
CA MET A 1 -14.84 15.11 9.63
C MET A 1 -14.44 14.07 10.66
N ASP A 2 -13.65 13.07 10.29
CA ASP A 2 -13.42 11.90 11.15
C ASP A 2 -12.34 12.11 12.20
N SER A 3 -11.30 12.91 11.90
CA SER A 3 -10.21 13.27 12.81
C SER A 3 -9.30 14.31 12.16
N PHE A 4 -8.23 14.71 12.85
CA PHE A 4 -7.11 15.47 12.30
C PHE A 4 -5.86 14.59 12.24
N ARG A 5 -4.94 14.93 11.34
CA ARG A 5 -3.60 14.32 11.25
C ARG A 5 -2.49 15.38 11.24
N ALA A 6 -1.31 14.96 11.67
CA ALA A 6 -0.06 15.69 11.51
C ALA A 6 1.08 14.71 11.22
N THR A 7 1.98 15.09 10.31
CA THR A 7 3.12 14.25 9.91
C THR A 7 4.42 15.03 10.06
N ALA A 8 5.38 14.42 10.75
CA ALA A 8 6.75 14.87 10.89
C ALA A 8 7.67 13.98 10.06
N VAL A 9 8.52 14.60 9.24
CA VAL A 9 9.52 13.92 8.41
C VAL A 9 10.88 14.48 8.78
N CYS A 10 11.74 13.67 9.40
CA CYS A 10 13.01 14.12 9.96
C CYS A 10 14.15 13.21 9.47
N PRO A 11 15.06 13.70 8.63
CA PRO A 11 16.27 12.97 8.28
C PRO A 11 17.16 12.75 9.51
N VAL A 12 17.85 11.62 9.54
CA VAL A 12 18.75 11.21 10.61
C VAL A 12 20.06 10.72 10.00
N GLY A 13 21.16 11.39 10.34
CA GLY A 13 22.51 11.06 9.87
C GLY A 13 23.38 10.43 10.96
N GLY A 14 24.42 9.72 10.52
CA GLY A 14 25.47 9.15 11.35
C GLY A 14 25.19 7.72 11.84
N PRO A 15 26.08 7.16 12.68
CA PRO A 15 25.94 5.79 13.19
C PRO A 15 24.60 5.55 13.88
N ARG A 16 24.05 4.34 13.68
CA ARG A 16 22.77 3.91 14.26
C ARG A 16 21.60 4.86 13.93
N ALA A 17 21.57 5.40 12.72
CA ALA A 17 20.54 6.37 12.31
C ALA A 17 19.11 5.81 12.53
N ALA A 18 18.89 4.54 12.18
CA ALA A 18 17.60 3.89 12.37
C ALA A 18 17.17 3.79 13.84
N GLU A 19 18.07 3.36 14.73
CA GLU A 19 17.77 3.25 16.17
C GLU A 19 17.49 4.62 16.79
N LYS A 20 18.27 5.64 16.43
CA LYS A 20 18.06 7.02 16.88
C LYS A 20 16.71 7.55 16.41
N ALA A 21 16.34 7.29 15.15
CA ALA A 21 15.05 7.68 14.59
C ALA A 21 13.88 7.09 15.40
N ARG A 22 13.89 5.77 15.63
CA ARG A 22 12.86 5.10 16.44
C ARG A 22 12.82 5.63 17.86
N ARG A 23 13.97 5.73 18.52
CA ARG A 23 14.05 6.21 19.90
C ARG A 23 13.54 7.64 20.06
N THR A 24 13.80 8.49 19.07
CA THR A 24 13.29 9.86 19.03
C THR A 24 11.77 9.87 18.92
N ALA A 25 11.22 9.11 17.96
CA ALA A 25 9.78 9.00 17.77
C ALA A 25 9.08 8.48 19.04
N ASP A 26 9.57 7.38 19.63
CA ASP A 26 9.03 6.81 20.86
C ASP A 26 9.06 7.80 22.02
N SER A 27 10.13 8.59 22.13
CA SER A 27 10.28 9.60 23.18
C SER A 27 9.28 10.75 23.02
N ILE A 28 9.08 11.22 21.78
CA ILE A 28 8.07 12.24 21.45
C ILE A 28 6.67 11.71 21.77
N ILE A 29 6.31 10.52 21.30
CA ILE A 29 4.99 9.93 21.55
C ILE A 29 4.76 9.75 23.05
N LYS A 30 5.73 9.18 23.79
CA LYS A 30 5.64 8.98 25.24
C LYS A 30 5.44 10.30 25.98
N ARG A 31 6.15 11.36 25.58
CA ARG A 31 6.01 12.69 26.16
C ARG A 31 4.65 13.32 25.83
N MET A 32 4.19 13.21 24.60
CA MET A 32 2.88 13.70 24.19
C MET A 32 1.75 13.02 24.95
N LYS A 33 1.79 11.70 25.16
CA LYS A 33 0.82 10.98 26.00
C LYS A 33 0.81 11.45 27.45
N ARG A 34 1.94 11.94 27.98
CA ARG A 34 1.99 12.57 29.31
C ARG A 34 1.31 13.95 29.29
N ILE A 35 1.63 14.77 28.30
CA ILE A 35 1.02 16.10 28.11
C ILE A 35 -0.50 15.98 27.92
N PHE A 36 -0.96 15.02 27.12
CA PHE A 36 -2.39 14.77 26.91
C PHE A 36 -3.11 14.44 28.22
N ARG A 37 -2.54 13.57 29.07
CA ARG A 37 -3.11 13.29 30.40
C ARG A 37 -3.15 14.52 31.32
N GLN A 38 -2.13 15.37 31.29
CA GLN A 38 -2.08 16.58 32.12
C GLN A 38 -3.08 17.66 31.66
N LEU A 39 -3.38 17.70 30.37
CA LEU A 39 -4.28 18.67 29.76
C LEU A 39 -5.65 18.07 29.41
N GLU A 40 -5.96 16.88 29.94
CA GLU A 40 -7.24 16.18 29.77
C GLU A 40 -7.65 15.93 28.31
N PHE A 41 -6.67 15.75 27.42
CA PHE A 41 -6.93 15.25 26.06
C PHE A 41 -7.02 13.71 26.05
N GLY A 42 -7.75 13.18 25.06
CA GLY A 42 -7.70 11.76 24.72
C GLY A 42 -6.32 11.32 24.20
N ASP A 43 -6.09 10.01 24.10
CA ASP A 43 -4.90 9.49 23.42
C ASP A 43 -5.02 9.64 21.90
N PHE A 44 -3.92 9.46 21.18
CA PHE A 44 -3.91 9.40 19.72
C PHE A 44 -4.87 8.33 19.22
N SER A 45 -5.70 8.67 18.22
CA SER A 45 -6.55 7.71 17.52
C SER A 45 -5.72 6.71 16.71
N SER A 46 -4.56 7.14 16.22
CA SER A 46 -3.60 6.30 15.51
C SER A 46 -2.20 6.94 15.54
N VAL A 47 -1.17 6.10 15.58
CA VAL A 47 0.24 6.50 15.51
C VAL A 47 0.92 5.57 14.51
N HIS A 48 1.60 6.16 13.52
CA HIS A 48 2.40 5.45 12.55
C HIS A 48 3.83 5.99 12.58
N ILE A 49 4.77 5.09 12.86
CA ILE A 49 6.21 5.39 12.87
C ILE A 49 6.86 4.46 11.87
N GLN A 50 7.62 5.04 10.96
CA GLN A 50 8.35 4.34 9.92
C GLN A 50 9.72 4.99 9.74
N VAL A 51 10.75 4.17 9.56
CA VAL A 51 12.12 4.63 9.30
C VAL A 51 12.52 4.23 7.89
N LEU A 52 12.45 5.19 6.97
CA LEU A 52 12.90 4.99 5.59
C LEU A 52 14.43 4.88 5.56
N GLY A 53 14.95 3.97 4.73
CA GLY A 53 16.36 3.56 4.74
C GLY A 53 16.69 2.41 5.69
N ALA A 54 15.80 2.10 6.65
CA ALA A 54 15.89 0.90 7.49
C ALA A 54 14.96 -0.24 7.02
N GLU A 55 14.48 -0.13 5.77
CA GLU A 55 13.59 -1.09 5.10
C GLU A 55 12.28 -1.40 5.84
N ASP A 56 11.77 -0.47 6.66
CA ASP A 56 10.47 -0.65 7.33
C ASP A 56 9.31 -0.88 6.36
N THR A 57 9.42 -0.37 5.12
CA THR A 57 8.46 -0.65 4.05
C THR A 57 8.36 -2.15 3.74
N TYR A 58 9.43 -2.93 3.90
CA TYR A 58 9.50 -4.36 3.58
C TYR A 58 9.01 -5.28 4.72
N GLY A 59 8.75 -4.74 5.91
CA GLY A 59 8.26 -5.53 7.05
C GLY A 59 9.18 -6.69 7.40
N ALA A 60 8.65 -7.92 7.38
CA ALA A 60 9.43 -9.13 7.67
C ALA A 60 10.48 -9.45 6.59
N ASN A 61 10.36 -8.86 5.39
CA ASN A 61 11.25 -9.10 4.25
C ASN A 61 12.46 -8.14 4.21
N ALA A 62 12.62 -7.28 5.21
CA ALA A 62 13.78 -6.40 5.32
C ALA A 62 15.09 -7.20 5.43
N ARG A 63 16.08 -6.83 4.62
CA ARG A 63 17.44 -7.38 4.56
C ARG A 63 18.41 -6.57 5.42
N THR A 64 18.18 -5.27 5.61
CA THR A 64 19.01 -4.43 6.47
C THR A 64 18.19 -3.57 7.41
N ARG A 65 18.71 -3.41 8.63
CA ARG A 65 18.24 -2.43 9.62
C ARG A 65 19.33 -1.41 9.99
N GLY A 66 20.55 -1.67 9.55
CA GLY A 66 21.70 -0.81 9.80
C GLY A 66 21.88 0.16 8.64
N CYS A 67 21.55 1.43 8.88
CA CYS A 67 21.83 2.52 7.96
C CYS A 67 22.49 3.69 8.70
N ARG A 68 23.35 4.42 7.98
CA ARG A 68 23.97 5.67 8.47
C ARG A 68 23.18 6.91 8.06
N GLU A 69 22.19 6.72 7.20
CA GLU A 69 21.28 7.75 6.70
C GLU A 69 19.88 7.13 6.70
N ALA A 70 18.97 7.77 7.41
CA ALA A 70 17.58 7.33 7.54
C ALA A 70 16.65 8.53 7.50
N VAL A 71 15.37 8.31 7.24
CA VAL A 71 14.34 9.32 7.42
C VAL A 71 13.28 8.79 8.37
N LEU A 72 13.11 9.47 9.50
CA LEU A 72 11.99 9.26 10.38
C LEU A 72 10.72 9.83 9.74
N TRP A 73 9.77 8.96 9.43
CA TRP A 73 8.40 9.29 9.09
C TRP A 73 7.51 9.01 10.30
N MET A 74 6.97 10.05 10.93
CA MET A 74 6.11 9.95 12.10
C MET A 74 4.80 10.67 11.83
N ALA A 75 3.71 9.92 11.70
CA ALA A 75 2.40 10.44 11.40
C ALA A 75 1.40 10.03 12.50
N VAL A 76 0.59 10.97 12.96
CA VAL A 76 -0.35 10.76 14.07
C VAL A 76 -1.74 11.26 13.71
N GLN A 77 -2.77 10.65 14.31
CA GLN A 77 -4.17 11.11 14.27
C GLN A 77 -4.71 11.37 15.66
N HIS A 78 -5.57 12.38 15.75
CA HIS A 78 -6.30 12.70 16.98
C HIS A 78 -7.63 13.38 16.65
N GLN A 79 -8.64 13.20 17.50
CA GLN A 79 -9.98 13.77 17.32
C GLN A 79 -9.98 15.30 17.42
N GLN A 80 -9.16 15.85 18.30
CA GLN A 80 -9.06 17.29 18.54
C GLN A 80 -7.82 17.88 17.86
N LYS A 81 -8.02 18.93 17.05
CA LYS A 81 -6.96 19.68 16.36
C LYS A 81 -5.91 20.25 17.33
N ARG A 82 -6.35 20.79 18.47
CA ARG A 82 -5.49 21.44 19.47
C ARG A 82 -4.43 20.49 20.04
N ALA A 83 -4.75 19.21 20.21
CA ALA A 83 -3.79 18.20 20.64
C ALA A 83 -2.65 18.00 19.62
N LEU A 84 -2.98 18.05 18.32
CA LEU A 84 -1.97 17.94 17.27
C LEU A 84 -1.15 19.23 17.09
N GLU A 85 -1.70 20.39 17.42
CA GLU A 85 -0.91 21.63 17.46
C GLU A 85 0.16 21.58 18.56
N LEU A 86 -0.12 20.92 19.69
CA LEU A 86 0.88 20.63 20.72
C LEU A 86 1.93 19.65 20.22
N PHE A 87 1.52 18.55 19.57
CA PHE A 87 2.45 17.61 18.92
C PHE A 87 3.38 18.32 17.94
N SER A 88 2.85 19.18 17.06
CA SER A 88 3.64 19.95 16.11
C SER A 88 4.70 20.84 16.79
N ARG A 89 4.40 21.42 17.96
CA ARG A 89 5.37 22.21 18.74
C ARG A 89 6.44 21.32 19.37
N GLU A 90 6.06 20.17 19.90
CA GLU A 90 6.99 19.21 20.52
C GLU A 90 7.98 18.62 19.52
N VAL A 91 7.55 18.31 18.30
CA VAL A 91 8.45 17.85 17.23
C VAL A 91 9.48 18.94 16.89
N ALA A 92 9.10 20.22 16.88
CA ALA A 92 10.04 21.31 16.62
C ALA A 92 11.16 21.40 17.67
N SER A 93 10.86 21.16 18.95
CA SER A 93 11.90 21.09 20.00
C SER A 93 12.79 19.87 19.88
N ALA A 94 12.34 18.79 19.24
CA ALA A 94 13.16 17.58 19.07
C ALA A 94 14.40 17.83 18.20
N GLY A 95 14.29 18.71 17.19
CA GLY A 95 15.39 19.06 16.29
C GLY A 95 16.63 19.64 16.98
N THR A 96 16.48 20.26 18.15
CA THR A 96 17.59 20.91 18.87
C THR A 96 17.97 20.21 20.17
N ALA A 97 17.11 19.36 20.74
CA ALA A 97 17.29 18.82 22.09
C ALA A 97 17.25 17.29 22.21
N MET A 98 17.00 16.55 21.11
CA MET A 98 16.91 15.07 21.14
C MET A 98 18.15 14.39 20.52
N ALA A 99 17.97 13.20 19.95
CA ALA A 99 19.08 12.33 19.55
C ALA A 99 20.03 13.03 18.54
N PRO A 100 21.36 12.97 18.76
CA PRO A 100 22.32 13.56 17.84
C PRO A 100 22.17 13.04 16.42
N GLY A 101 22.27 13.94 15.43
CA GLY A 101 22.15 13.61 14.01
C GLY A 101 20.73 13.64 13.46
N LEU A 102 19.70 13.99 14.24
CA LEU A 102 18.41 14.39 13.70
C LEU A 102 18.55 15.75 13.00
N THR A 103 18.41 15.80 11.69
CA THR A 103 18.69 17.00 10.89
C THR A 103 17.40 17.61 10.36
N GLY A 104 16.94 18.69 10.98
CA GLY A 104 15.79 19.47 10.50
C GLY A 104 14.46 18.70 10.48
N ILE A 105 13.40 19.40 10.05
CA ILE A 105 12.08 18.82 9.80
C ILE A 105 11.70 19.22 8.38
N VAL A 106 11.57 18.24 7.49
CA VAL A 106 11.23 18.47 6.09
C VAL A 106 9.83 19.05 6.01
N GLY A 107 9.69 20.19 5.32
CA GLY A 107 8.45 20.95 5.28
C GLY A 107 8.19 21.83 6.51
N GLY A 108 9.14 21.90 7.46
CA GLY A 108 9.05 22.70 8.67
C GLY A 108 8.17 22.05 9.74
N ARG A 109 7.56 22.86 10.60
CA ARG A 109 6.68 22.37 11.67
C ARG A 109 5.51 21.55 11.07
N PRO A 110 5.20 20.34 11.58
CA PRO A 110 4.10 19.52 11.07
C PRO A 110 2.79 20.31 10.99
N ARG A 111 2.20 20.39 9.80
CA ARG A 111 0.88 21.03 9.64
C ARG A 111 -0.21 20.07 10.10
N VAL A 112 -1.19 20.61 10.82
CA VAL A 112 -2.39 19.89 11.22
C VAL A 112 -3.43 20.03 10.12
N SER A 113 -3.91 18.92 9.58
CA SER A 113 -4.95 18.89 8.54
C SER A 113 -6.10 17.96 8.93
N PRO A 114 -7.35 18.25 8.54
CA PRO A 114 -8.44 17.28 8.70
C PRO A 114 -8.16 16.01 7.88
N VAL A 115 -8.61 14.87 8.38
CA VAL A 115 -8.63 13.59 7.66
C VAL A 115 -9.97 13.44 6.97
N LEU A 116 -9.94 13.31 5.64
CA LEU A 116 -11.11 13.05 4.81
C LEU A 116 -11.06 11.60 4.37
N LYS A 117 -12.09 10.82 4.70
CA LYS A 117 -12.24 9.43 4.22
C LYS A 117 -13.33 9.38 3.15
N PRO A 118 -13.01 8.95 1.92
CA PRO A 118 -14.02 8.79 0.90
C PRO A 118 -14.91 7.59 1.25
N PHE A 119 -16.21 7.76 1.14
CA PHE A 119 -17.20 6.69 1.24
C PHE A 119 -17.80 6.47 -0.15
N PHE A 120 -17.57 5.29 -0.71
CA PHE A 120 -18.08 4.92 -2.03
C PHE A 120 -19.36 4.10 -1.88
N PHE A 121 -20.40 4.47 -2.62
CA PHE A 121 -21.67 3.76 -2.67
C PHE A 121 -22.17 3.71 -4.11
N LEU A 122 -23.02 2.74 -4.41
CA LEU A 122 -23.69 2.65 -5.69
C LEU A 122 -24.97 3.49 -5.64
N HIS A 123 -25.19 4.32 -6.66
CA HIS A 123 -26.44 5.05 -6.84
C HIS A 123 -27.12 4.57 -8.13
N PRO A 124 -28.45 4.29 -8.11
CA PRO A 124 -29.13 3.83 -9.30
C PRO A 124 -29.02 4.85 -10.44
N LYS A 125 -28.41 4.45 -11.57
CA LYS A 125 -28.27 5.33 -12.74
C LYS A 125 -29.62 5.80 -13.29
N SER A 126 -30.67 4.99 -13.15
CA SER A 126 -32.04 5.33 -13.53
C SER A 126 -32.62 6.50 -12.75
N GLN A 127 -32.03 6.89 -11.62
CA GLN A 127 -32.42 8.05 -10.82
C GLN A 127 -31.61 9.30 -11.16
N ILE A 128 -30.66 9.21 -12.11
CA ILE A 128 -29.82 10.32 -12.54
C ILE A 128 -30.33 10.83 -13.88
N LYS A 129 -30.74 12.10 -13.92
CA LYS A 129 -30.98 12.85 -15.15
C LYS A 129 -29.71 13.62 -15.51
N VAL A 130 -29.22 13.47 -16.74
CA VAL A 130 -28.03 14.18 -17.25
C VAL A 130 -28.48 15.16 -18.33
N ASP A 131 -28.29 16.45 -18.10
CA ASP A 131 -28.66 17.51 -19.04
C ASP A 131 -27.40 18.11 -19.68
N VAL A 132 -27.32 18.08 -21.02
CA VAL A 132 -26.21 18.63 -21.81
C VAL A 132 -26.58 20.01 -22.32
N HIS A 133 -25.84 21.03 -21.89
CA HIS A 133 -26.03 22.41 -22.33
C HIS A 133 -24.86 22.87 -23.22
N MET A 134 -25.15 23.51 -24.35
CA MET A 134 -24.16 24.12 -25.24
C MET A 134 -24.53 25.58 -25.47
N GLY A 135 -23.60 26.50 -25.24
CA GLY A 135 -23.87 27.93 -25.37
C GLY A 135 -24.92 28.49 -24.38
N GLY A 136 -25.19 27.77 -23.29
CA GLY A 136 -26.23 28.13 -22.31
C GLY A 136 -27.62 27.59 -22.64
N GLU A 137 -27.81 26.98 -23.81
CA GLU A 137 -29.06 26.32 -24.19
C GLU A 137 -29.00 24.82 -23.93
N LEU A 138 -30.11 24.27 -23.43
CA LEU A 138 -30.27 22.83 -23.26
C LEU A 138 -30.35 22.16 -24.63
N VAL A 139 -29.41 21.28 -24.94
CA VAL A 139 -29.35 20.56 -26.22
C VAL A 139 -29.91 19.15 -26.10
N GLU A 140 -29.65 18.48 -24.98
CA GLU A 140 -30.05 17.08 -24.79
C GLU A 140 -30.29 16.76 -23.30
N SER A 141 -31.28 15.91 -23.03
CA SER A 141 -31.51 15.31 -21.71
C SER A 141 -31.43 13.80 -21.83
N LEU A 142 -30.48 13.20 -21.13
CA LEU A 142 -30.26 11.77 -21.07
C LEU A 142 -30.78 11.21 -19.74
N SER A 143 -31.57 10.16 -19.80
CA SER A 143 -31.91 9.30 -18.66
C SER A 143 -31.77 7.85 -19.09
N GLU A 144 -31.01 7.04 -18.33
CA GLU A 144 -30.95 5.60 -18.60
C GLU A 144 -32.23 4.94 -18.08
N ALA A 145 -33.05 4.43 -18.99
CA ALA A 145 -34.26 3.67 -18.66
C ALA A 145 -33.88 2.27 -18.15
N GLY A 146 -33.71 2.13 -16.84
CA GLY A 146 -33.52 0.83 -16.17
C GLY A 146 -32.25 0.07 -16.59
N PRO A 147 -32.00 -1.13 -16.03
CA PRO A 147 -30.78 -1.87 -16.31
C PRO A 147 -30.77 -2.33 -17.79
N ARG A 148 -29.76 -1.88 -18.53
CA ARG A 148 -29.52 -2.26 -19.92
C ARG A 148 -28.99 -3.70 -19.93
N ALA A 149 -29.87 -4.66 -20.27
CA ALA A 149 -29.65 -6.11 -20.13
C ALA A 149 -29.36 -6.53 -18.67
N PRO A 150 -29.56 -7.80 -18.26
CA PRO A 150 -28.89 -8.28 -17.06
C PRO A 150 -27.42 -7.88 -17.19
N GLU A 151 -26.81 -7.35 -16.13
CA GLU A 151 -25.35 -7.34 -16.04
C GLU A 151 -24.94 -8.73 -16.52
N GLN A 152 -24.32 -8.82 -17.70
CA GLN A 152 -23.49 -9.98 -17.97
C GLN A 152 -22.53 -9.91 -16.80
N GLN A 153 -22.75 -10.77 -15.79
CA GLN A 153 -21.75 -11.06 -14.80
C GLN A 153 -20.49 -11.17 -15.63
N ALA A 154 -19.55 -10.23 -15.45
CA ALA A 154 -18.27 -10.29 -16.15
C ALA A 154 -17.87 -11.75 -16.05
N PRO A 155 -17.70 -12.45 -17.19
CA PRO A 155 -17.75 -13.90 -17.24
C PRO A 155 -16.97 -14.39 -16.03
N PRO A 156 -17.58 -15.23 -15.16
CA PRO A 156 -16.91 -15.66 -13.93
C PRO A 156 -15.52 -16.03 -14.37
N THR A 157 -14.52 -15.37 -13.78
CA THR A 157 -13.10 -15.52 -14.09
C THR A 157 -12.93 -16.98 -14.46
N SER A 158 -12.75 -17.28 -15.77
CA SER A 158 -13.16 -18.55 -16.40
C SER A 158 -12.97 -19.69 -15.42
N ALA A 159 -13.95 -20.55 -15.16
CA ALA A 159 -14.00 -21.52 -14.05
C ALA A 159 -12.72 -22.35 -13.74
N GLU A 160 -11.68 -22.26 -14.57
CA GLU A 160 -10.29 -22.67 -14.35
C GLU A 160 -9.43 -21.69 -13.49
N ASP A 161 -9.88 -20.46 -13.22
CA ASP A 161 -9.16 -19.34 -12.59
C ASP A 161 -9.88 -18.81 -11.34
N GLY A 162 -10.28 -19.72 -10.44
CA GLY A 162 -10.69 -19.35 -9.08
C GLY A 162 -9.52 -18.73 -8.28
N PRO A 163 -9.80 -18.11 -7.11
CA PRO A 163 -8.75 -17.74 -6.16
C PRO A 163 -8.05 -19.03 -5.73
N ASP A 164 -6.82 -19.23 -6.21
CA ASP A 164 -6.06 -20.46 -6.04
C ASP A 164 -6.85 -21.72 -6.45
N THR A 165 -7.04 -21.94 -7.76
CA THR A 165 -7.42 -23.27 -8.27
C THR A 165 -6.48 -24.30 -7.63
N ALA A 166 -7.06 -25.25 -6.89
CA ALA A 166 -6.35 -26.26 -6.09
C ALA A 166 -5.21 -26.91 -6.90
N PRO A 167 -4.11 -27.35 -6.25
CA PRO A 167 -3.00 -28.04 -6.91
C PRO A 167 -3.53 -29.31 -7.58
N GLY A 168 -3.87 -29.24 -8.86
CA GLY A 168 -4.52 -30.33 -9.59
C GLY A 168 -5.34 -29.94 -10.81
N ALA A 169 -5.75 -28.68 -10.96
CA ALA A 169 -6.44 -28.24 -12.18
C ALA A 169 -5.42 -27.91 -13.29
N LEU A 170 -5.18 -28.88 -14.18
CA LEU A 170 -4.52 -28.75 -15.50
C LEU A 170 -3.31 -27.81 -15.52
N CYS A 171 -2.41 -27.92 -14.54
CA CYS A 171 -1.05 -27.44 -14.76
C CYS A 171 -0.35 -28.50 -15.63
N PRO A 172 0.24 -28.13 -16.77
CA PRO A 172 1.22 -29.00 -17.40
C PRO A 172 2.26 -29.40 -16.34
N ASP A 173 2.83 -30.59 -16.42
CA ASP A 173 4.01 -30.97 -15.63
C ASP A 173 5.16 -30.04 -16.01
N LEU A 174 5.18 -28.86 -15.41
CA LEU A 174 6.21 -27.86 -15.61
C LEU A 174 7.50 -28.40 -15.00
N PRO A 175 8.59 -28.50 -15.78
CA PRO A 175 9.88 -28.94 -15.28
C PRO A 175 10.26 -28.16 -14.02
N ALA A 176 10.61 -28.88 -12.96
CA ALA A 176 11.18 -28.29 -11.76
C ALA A 176 12.71 -28.33 -11.86
N GLY A 177 13.38 -27.47 -11.09
CA GLY A 177 14.83 -27.45 -11.04
C GLY A 177 15.38 -26.77 -9.78
N PRO A 178 16.71 -26.76 -9.62
CA PRO A 178 17.36 -26.18 -8.44
C PRO A 178 17.44 -24.65 -8.49
N HIS A 179 17.00 -24.00 -9.57
CA HIS A 179 17.18 -22.57 -9.76
C HIS A 179 16.16 -21.76 -8.95
N SER A 180 16.55 -20.52 -8.66
CA SER A 180 15.70 -19.55 -8.00
C SER A 180 15.94 -18.18 -8.60
N TYR A 181 14.86 -17.46 -8.89
CA TYR A 181 14.91 -16.15 -9.52
C TYR A 181 14.16 -15.13 -8.67
N ARG A 182 14.64 -13.90 -8.65
CA ARG A 182 13.82 -12.77 -8.20
C ARG A 182 12.72 -12.54 -9.23
N LEU A 183 11.54 -12.12 -8.77
CA LEU A 183 10.43 -11.81 -9.67
C LEU A 183 10.84 -10.74 -10.71
N GLU A 184 11.74 -9.84 -10.34
CA GLU A 184 12.39 -8.88 -11.26
C GLU A 184 12.91 -9.49 -12.56
N GLU A 185 13.46 -10.71 -12.48
CA GLU A 185 14.09 -11.39 -13.60
C GLU A 185 13.05 -12.04 -14.53
N LEU A 186 11.83 -12.28 -14.02
CA LEU A 186 10.79 -13.02 -14.73
C LEU A 186 9.61 -12.15 -15.16
N ALA A 187 9.41 -11.00 -14.51
CA ALA A 187 8.22 -10.17 -14.73
C ALA A 187 8.50 -8.66 -14.61
N TYR A 188 7.64 -7.89 -15.27
CA TYR A 188 7.41 -6.48 -15.00
C TYR A 188 6.25 -6.32 -14.02
N THR A 189 6.31 -5.31 -13.17
CA THR A 189 5.23 -5.02 -12.21
C THR A 189 4.81 -3.56 -12.23
N ARG A 190 3.52 -3.30 -12.01
CA ARG A 190 3.00 -1.97 -11.73
C ARG A 190 1.92 -2.06 -10.67
N SER A 191 1.91 -1.11 -9.74
CA SER A 191 0.87 -1.02 -8.71
C SER A 191 0.18 0.33 -8.70
N GLY A 192 -1.01 0.36 -8.12
CA GLY A 192 -1.79 1.58 -7.91
C GLY A 192 -2.94 1.37 -6.96
N ASP A 193 -3.45 2.46 -6.41
CA ASP A 193 -4.53 2.44 -5.45
C ASP A 193 -5.90 2.19 -6.10
N LYS A 194 -6.79 1.63 -5.28
CA LYS A 194 -8.22 1.40 -5.50
C LYS A 194 -8.94 1.73 -4.18
N GLY A 195 -8.92 3.00 -3.81
CA GLY A 195 -9.39 3.46 -2.51
C GLY A 195 -8.41 3.09 -1.39
N ASP A 196 -8.84 2.27 -0.45
CA ASP A 196 -7.95 1.71 0.60
C ASP A 196 -7.28 0.39 0.18
N SER A 197 -7.66 -0.14 -0.98
CA SER A 197 -7.04 -1.32 -1.57
C SER A 197 -5.95 -0.90 -2.56
N ALA A 198 -5.06 -1.81 -2.90
CA ALA A 198 -4.10 -1.62 -3.99
C ALA A 198 -4.16 -2.80 -4.95
N ASN A 199 -3.91 -2.54 -6.23
CA ASN A 199 -3.69 -3.61 -7.20
C ASN A 199 -2.22 -3.68 -7.59
N ILE A 200 -1.72 -4.89 -7.85
CA ILE A 200 -0.39 -5.17 -8.38
C ILE A 200 -0.56 -6.01 -9.64
N GLY A 201 -0.31 -5.39 -10.79
CA GLY A 201 -0.18 -6.08 -12.06
C GLY A 201 1.21 -6.66 -12.21
N VAL A 202 1.29 -7.90 -12.69
CA VAL A 202 2.51 -8.66 -12.97
C VAL A 202 2.41 -9.15 -14.40
N ILE A 203 3.34 -8.79 -15.27
CA ILE A 203 3.37 -9.22 -16.67
C ILE A 203 4.67 -9.97 -16.90
N ALA A 204 4.59 -11.20 -17.42
CA ALA A 204 5.78 -12.00 -17.72
C ALA A 204 6.69 -11.25 -18.71
N ARG A 205 8.01 -11.27 -18.48
CA ARG A 205 8.99 -10.71 -19.42
C ARG A 205 9.05 -11.51 -20.72
N HIS A 206 8.74 -12.80 -20.64
CA HIS A 206 8.65 -13.70 -21.77
C HIS A 206 7.44 -14.64 -21.61
N PRO A 207 6.70 -14.97 -22.69
CA PRO A 207 5.54 -15.88 -22.61
C PRO A 207 5.84 -17.22 -21.93
N LEU A 208 7.05 -17.77 -22.11
CA LEU A 208 7.48 -19.03 -21.47
C LEU A 208 7.56 -18.96 -19.94
N PHE A 209 7.68 -17.77 -19.36
CA PHE A 209 7.72 -17.60 -17.89
C PHE A 209 6.32 -17.61 -17.27
N PHE A 210 5.29 -17.31 -18.06
CA PHE A 210 3.93 -17.16 -17.55
C PHE A 210 3.36 -18.40 -16.85
N PRO A 211 3.53 -19.64 -17.36
CA PRO A 211 3.07 -20.83 -16.66
C PRO A 211 3.72 -20.98 -15.27
N TYR A 212 5.03 -20.67 -15.16
CA TYR A 212 5.74 -20.70 -13.88
C TYR A 212 5.25 -19.61 -12.93
N LEU A 213 5.02 -18.39 -13.42
CA LEU A 213 4.44 -17.32 -12.62
C LEU A 213 3.03 -17.68 -12.13
N LYS A 214 2.17 -18.24 -13.00
CA LYS A 214 0.82 -18.67 -12.65
C LYS A 214 0.84 -19.76 -11.56
N LYS A 215 1.79 -20.68 -11.60
CA LYS A 215 1.95 -21.77 -10.62
C LYS A 215 2.53 -21.29 -9.28
N HIS A 216 3.56 -20.45 -9.31
CA HIS A 216 4.34 -20.10 -8.10
C HIS A 216 3.92 -18.78 -7.43
N LEU A 217 3.31 -17.85 -8.17
CA LEU A 217 2.85 -16.56 -7.65
C LEU A 217 1.35 -16.65 -7.34
N THR A 218 1.04 -17.31 -6.23
CA THR A 218 -0.34 -17.50 -5.71
C THR A 218 -0.81 -16.29 -4.91
N SER A 219 -2.12 -16.20 -4.62
CA SER A 219 -2.66 -15.19 -3.71
C SER A 219 -2.00 -15.28 -2.33
N SER A 220 -1.84 -16.50 -1.81
CA SER A 220 -1.22 -16.75 -0.51
C SER A 220 0.23 -16.29 -0.42
N VAL A 221 1.03 -16.47 -1.47
CA VAL A 221 2.43 -16.01 -1.50
C VAL A 221 2.49 -14.48 -1.44
N VAL A 222 1.63 -13.79 -2.19
CA VAL A 222 1.56 -12.32 -2.17
C VAL A 222 1.02 -11.80 -0.85
N GLU A 223 0.00 -12.45 -0.28
CA GLU A 223 -0.55 -12.13 1.03
C GLU A 223 0.51 -12.26 2.13
N GLN A 224 1.25 -13.38 2.14
CA GLN A 224 2.35 -13.59 3.08
C GLN A 224 3.44 -12.53 2.94
N TYR A 225 3.80 -12.16 1.70
CA TYR A 225 4.83 -11.15 1.44
C TYR A 225 4.44 -9.76 1.96
N PHE A 226 3.16 -9.40 1.89
CA PHE A 226 2.63 -8.11 2.34
C PHE A 226 1.85 -8.17 3.67
N SER A 227 2.06 -9.22 4.47
CA SER A 227 1.28 -9.43 5.70
C SER A 227 1.39 -8.29 6.71
N HIS A 228 2.50 -7.54 6.70
CA HIS A 228 2.71 -6.36 7.54
C HIS A 228 1.87 -5.14 7.12
N LEU A 229 1.26 -5.17 5.93
CA LEU A 229 0.41 -4.09 5.42
C LEU A 229 -1.07 -4.43 5.48
N ILE A 230 -1.40 -5.71 5.62
CA ILE A 230 -2.74 -6.27 5.49
C ILE A 230 -3.33 -6.53 6.88
N GLU A 231 -4.58 -6.12 7.08
CA GLU A 231 -5.33 -6.52 8.28
C GLU A 231 -5.76 -8.00 8.17
N PRO A 232 -5.67 -8.78 9.26
CA PRO A 232 -6.13 -10.18 9.25
C PRO A 232 -7.61 -10.28 8.85
N GLY A 233 -7.95 -11.24 8.00
CA GLY A 233 -9.33 -11.53 7.60
C GLY A 233 -9.42 -12.54 6.47
N ASP A 234 -10.62 -13.08 6.24
CA ASP A 234 -10.85 -14.08 5.21
C ASP A 234 -10.74 -13.45 3.81
N LYS A 235 -9.62 -13.71 3.11
CA LYS A 235 -9.30 -13.31 1.73
C LYS A 235 -8.84 -11.85 1.55
N ALA A 236 -7.67 -11.54 2.11
CA ALA A 236 -7.07 -10.23 1.92
C ALA A 236 -6.51 -9.99 0.50
N VAL A 237 -6.15 -11.05 -0.22
CA VAL A 237 -5.59 -10.94 -1.58
C VAL A 237 -6.38 -11.78 -2.58
N THR A 238 -6.88 -11.13 -3.63
CA THR A 238 -7.53 -11.80 -4.76
C THR A 238 -6.63 -11.76 -5.99
N ARG A 239 -6.39 -12.90 -6.63
CA ARG A 239 -5.64 -13.00 -7.88
C ARG A 239 -6.58 -13.13 -9.08
N TYR A 240 -6.27 -12.38 -10.14
CA TYR A 240 -6.93 -12.44 -11.44
C TYR A 240 -5.90 -12.81 -12.51
N SER A 241 -6.26 -13.74 -13.39
CA SER A 241 -5.42 -14.21 -14.49
C SER A 241 -5.76 -13.45 -15.77
N LEU A 242 -4.75 -12.97 -16.50
CA LEU A 242 -4.89 -12.26 -17.77
C LEU A 242 -4.01 -12.97 -18.84
N PRO A 243 -4.41 -14.16 -19.31
CA PRO A 243 -3.56 -14.99 -20.17
C PRO A 243 -3.21 -14.34 -21.50
N GLY A 244 -4.10 -13.50 -22.06
CA GLY A 244 -3.88 -12.81 -23.34
C GLY A 244 -2.72 -11.82 -23.34
N ILE A 245 -2.24 -11.38 -22.16
CA ILE A 245 -1.05 -10.55 -22.00
C ILE A 245 0.01 -11.22 -21.12
N HIS A 246 -0.11 -12.53 -20.89
CA HIS A 246 0.78 -13.27 -20.00
C HIS A 246 0.90 -12.62 -18.60
N GLY A 247 -0.23 -12.15 -18.08
CA GLY A 247 -0.29 -11.33 -16.88
C GLY A 247 -1.12 -11.91 -15.74
N LEU A 248 -0.82 -11.45 -14.53
CA LEU A 248 -1.58 -11.67 -13.31
C LEU A 248 -1.88 -10.29 -12.69
N ASN A 249 -3.02 -10.14 -12.04
CA ASN A 249 -3.35 -8.96 -11.26
C ASN A 249 -3.79 -9.38 -9.86
N PHE A 250 -3.11 -8.84 -8.84
CA PHE A 250 -3.43 -9.09 -7.44
C PHE A 250 -4.14 -7.87 -6.88
N VAL A 251 -5.24 -8.05 -6.16
CA VAL A 251 -5.93 -6.99 -5.44
C VAL A 251 -5.78 -7.25 -3.95
N LEU A 252 -5.04 -6.38 -3.27
CA LEU A 252 -4.79 -6.42 -1.84
C LEU A 252 -5.80 -5.49 -1.16
N GLN A 253 -6.74 -6.07 -0.43
CA GLN A 253 -7.82 -5.34 0.22
C GLN A 253 -7.32 -4.59 1.47
N ARG A 254 -7.78 -3.35 1.65
CA ARG A 254 -7.52 -2.52 2.86
C ARG A 254 -6.04 -2.43 3.26
N CYS A 255 -5.14 -2.49 2.29
CA CYS A 255 -3.70 -2.54 2.52
C CYS A 255 -3.05 -1.15 2.55
N LEU A 256 -3.79 -0.04 2.39
CA LEU A 256 -3.21 1.30 2.33
C LEU A 256 -3.41 2.12 3.61
N GLY A 257 -4.14 1.60 4.61
CA GLY A 257 -4.32 2.24 5.91
C GLY A 257 -5.34 3.39 5.90
N GLY A 258 -6.45 3.21 5.19
CA GLY A 258 -7.50 4.19 4.94
C GLY A 258 -7.42 4.87 3.56
N GLY A 259 -6.50 4.44 2.68
CA GLY A 259 -6.30 5.00 1.34
C GLY A 259 -5.63 6.39 1.30
N GLY A 260 -5.43 6.92 0.09
CA GLY A 260 -4.58 8.09 -0.18
C GLY A 260 -4.72 9.28 0.77
N VAL A 261 -5.96 9.68 1.05
CA VAL A 261 -6.27 10.88 1.86
C VAL A 261 -6.29 10.64 3.37
N ALA A 262 -6.46 9.39 3.82
CA ALA A 262 -6.55 9.06 5.24
C ALA A 262 -5.33 8.32 5.79
N SER A 263 -4.53 7.73 4.92
CA SER A 263 -3.34 6.97 5.27
C SER A 263 -2.31 7.82 6.01
N LEU A 264 -1.64 7.17 6.95
CA LEU A 264 -0.51 7.69 7.70
C LEU A 264 0.83 7.17 7.17
N ARG A 265 0.82 6.31 6.16
CA ARG A 265 2.01 5.67 5.59
C ARG A 265 2.76 6.61 4.66
N SER A 266 4.04 6.34 4.42
CA SER A 266 4.86 7.10 3.45
C SER A 266 4.44 6.91 2.00
N ASP A 267 3.88 5.74 1.65
CA ASP A 267 3.35 5.42 0.33
C ASP A 267 1.84 5.15 0.40
N PRO A 268 1.02 6.21 0.54
CA PRO A 268 -0.42 6.06 0.71
C PRO A 268 -1.15 5.65 -0.59
N GLN A 269 -0.45 5.61 -1.73
CA GLN A 269 -0.98 5.18 -3.04
C GLN A 269 -0.51 3.78 -3.45
N GLY A 270 0.34 3.14 -2.64
CA GLY A 270 0.87 1.81 -2.91
C GLY A 270 1.72 1.73 -4.18
N LYS A 271 2.36 2.83 -4.61
CA LYS A 271 3.16 2.89 -5.84
C LYS A 271 4.44 2.06 -5.75
N ALA A 272 4.96 1.86 -4.55
CA ALA A 272 6.13 1.04 -4.29
C ALA A 272 5.80 -0.45 -4.23
N LEU A 273 4.54 -0.85 -4.00
CA LEU A 273 4.18 -2.26 -3.77
C LEU A 273 4.59 -3.17 -4.93
N GLY A 274 4.38 -2.75 -6.19
CA GLY A 274 4.84 -3.53 -7.34
C GLY A 274 6.36 -3.70 -7.33
N GLN A 275 7.11 -2.62 -7.07
CA GLN A 275 8.57 -2.65 -7.00
C GLN A 275 9.07 -3.53 -5.85
N MET A 276 8.41 -3.49 -4.69
CA MET A 276 8.73 -4.37 -3.57
C MET A 276 8.47 -5.84 -3.91
N LEU A 277 7.43 -6.15 -4.70
CA LEU A 277 7.14 -7.53 -5.10
C LEU A 277 8.20 -8.08 -6.06
N LEU A 278 8.90 -7.25 -6.83
CA LEU A 278 10.02 -7.68 -7.69
C LEU A 278 11.16 -8.34 -6.89
N ASP A 279 11.28 -8.03 -5.60
CA ASP A 279 12.26 -8.61 -4.68
C ASP A 279 11.90 -10.01 -4.18
N LEU A 280 10.65 -10.46 -4.39
CA LEU A 280 10.21 -11.80 -4.05
C LEU A 280 11.04 -12.83 -4.82
N LYS A 281 11.57 -13.83 -4.11
CA LYS A 281 12.36 -14.92 -4.70
C LYS A 281 11.50 -16.17 -4.89
N LEU A 282 11.26 -16.54 -6.15
CA LEU A 282 10.63 -17.80 -6.51
C LEU A 282 11.70 -18.91 -6.58
N ARG A 283 11.35 -20.12 -6.13
CA ARG A 283 12.26 -21.27 -6.01
C ARG A 283 11.66 -22.50 -6.67
N GLY A 284 12.52 -23.48 -6.97
CA GLY A 284 12.09 -24.75 -7.57
C GLY A 284 11.88 -24.65 -9.08
N LEU A 285 12.58 -23.71 -9.72
CA LEU A 285 12.43 -23.41 -11.15
C LEU A 285 13.55 -24.11 -11.95
N PRO A 286 13.29 -24.48 -13.21
CA PRO A 286 14.33 -24.95 -14.11
C PRO A 286 15.21 -23.76 -14.54
N ASP A 287 16.24 -24.00 -15.35
CA ASP A 287 16.96 -22.89 -15.96
C ASP A 287 16.05 -22.18 -16.96
N LEU A 288 15.41 -21.10 -16.50
CA LEU A 288 14.48 -20.33 -17.30
C LEU A 288 15.20 -19.39 -18.26
N LYS A 289 16.43 -18.97 -17.95
CA LYS A 289 17.16 -18.02 -18.80
C LYS A 289 17.65 -18.69 -20.07
N SER A 290 18.16 -19.92 -19.95
CA SER A 290 18.56 -20.72 -21.11
C SER A 290 17.41 -21.09 -22.05
N LEU A 291 16.14 -20.93 -21.63
CA LEU A 291 14.97 -21.19 -22.48
C LEU A 291 14.62 -20.01 -23.40
N VAL A 292 15.27 -18.86 -23.22
CA VAL A 292 14.97 -17.61 -23.94
C VAL A 292 16.16 -17.01 -24.67
N ASP A 293 17.35 -17.55 -24.44
CA ASP A 293 18.56 -17.28 -25.22
C ASP A 293 18.49 -18.00 -26.57
#